data_AF-A0A962GBJ9-F1
#
_entry.id   AF-A0A962GBJ9-F1
#
_cell.length_a   1.000
_cell.length_b   1.000
_cell.length_c   1.000
_cell.angle_alpha   90.00
_cell.angle_beta   90.00
_cell.angle_gamma   90.00
#
_symmetry.space_group_name_H-M   'P 1'
#
loop_
_entity.id
_entity.type
_entity.pdbx_description
1 polymer ?
#
loop_
_entity_poly.entity_id
_entity_poly.type
_entity_poly.pdbx_seq_one_letter_code
_entity_poly.pdbx_strand_id
1 'polypeptide(L)'
;MRFALPLLFSLLFATSSMAGENMMLVLDASGSMWGQIGGKTKVEIARETVAEVLGNWKSENALGLVAYGHRRKGDCSDIETLIEPGPLDRAAFMATVNGLNAKGMTPLSAAVRHAAETLRSSERKATVILVSDGEETCNLDPCAVGAELE
;
A
#
# COMPACT_ATOMS: atom_id res chain seq x y z
N MET A 1 10.53 7.61 69.62
CA MET A 1 11.13 7.35 68.30
C MET A 1 10.02 7.18 67.27
N ARG A 2 9.88 8.11 66.32
CA ARG A 2 8.97 7.98 65.16
C ARG A 2 9.82 7.52 63.98
N PHE A 3 9.61 6.28 63.52
CA PHE A 3 10.23 5.75 62.31
C PHE A 3 9.48 6.31 61.10
N ALA A 4 10.15 7.13 60.28
CA ALA A 4 9.65 7.57 58.99
C ALA A 4 10.05 6.53 57.93
N LEU A 5 9.06 5.88 57.33
CA LEU A 5 9.23 4.91 56.25
C LEU A 5 9.26 5.69 54.91
N PRO A 6 10.30 5.60 54.08
CA PRO A 6 10.36 6.34 52.82
C PRO A 6 9.45 5.65 51.80
N LEU A 7 8.50 6.40 51.25
CA LEU A 7 7.64 5.97 50.16
C LEU A 7 8.49 5.95 48.87
N LEU A 8 8.90 4.76 48.43
CA LEU A 8 9.65 4.58 47.19
C LEU A 8 8.70 4.79 46.00
N PHE A 9 8.75 5.95 45.37
CA PHE A 9 7.95 6.26 44.19
C PHE A 9 8.67 5.69 42.94
N SER A 10 8.28 4.49 42.52
CA SER A 10 8.77 3.88 41.28
C SER A 10 8.21 4.63 40.07
N LEU A 11 9.08 5.38 39.39
CA LEU A 11 8.78 6.01 38.10
C LEU A 11 8.66 4.92 37.02
N LEU A 12 7.43 4.58 36.63
CA LEU A 12 7.17 3.76 35.45
C LEU A 12 7.45 4.61 34.21
N PHE A 13 8.62 4.44 33.61
CA PHE A 13 8.86 4.94 32.26
C PHE A 13 8.00 4.14 31.28
N ALA A 14 6.93 4.76 30.79
CA ALA A 14 6.18 4.23 29.66
C ALA A 14 7.07 4.34 28.41
N THR A 15 7.64 3.21 27.98
CA THR A 15 8.29 3.13 26.69
C THR A 15 7.20 3.18 25.62
N SER A 16 7.09 4.29 24.89
CA SER A 16 6.29 4.34 23.67
C SER A 16 6.85 3.33 22.69
N SER A 17 6.15 2.21 22.51
CA SER A 17 6.40 1.31 21.39
C SER A 17 6.22 2.11 20.11
N MET A 18 7.27 2.21 19.29
CA MET A 18 7.15 2.70 17.92
C MET A 18 6.41 1.61 17.14
N ALA A 19 5.08 1.58 17.26
CA ALA A 19 4.26 0.60 16.59
C ALA A 19 4.39 0.82 15.08
N GLY A 20 4.92 -0.19 14.37
CA GLY A 20 5.01 -0.16 12.91
C GLY A 20 3.65 0.08 12.26
N GLU A 21 3.65 0.68 11.09
CA GLU A 21 2.44 0.95 10.31
C GLU A 21 2.11 -0.26 9.42
N ASN A 22 0.82 -0.46 9.12
CA ASN A 22 0.41 -1.40 8.07
C ASN A 22 0.18 -0.61 6.79
N MET A 23 0.87 -0.99 5.72
CA MET A 23 0.86 -0.27 4.46
C MET A 23 0.41 -1.20 3.33
N MET A 24 -0.37 -0.67 2.40
CA MET A 24 -0.77 -1.37 1.18
C MET A 24 -0.35 -0.56 -0.03
N LEU A 25 0.51 -1.13 -0.87
CA LEU A 25 0.80 -0.58 -2.18
C LEU A 25 -0.31 -1.02 -3.15
N VAL A 26 -0.98 -0.08 -3.81
CA VAL A 26 -1.93 -0.31 -4.89
C VAL A 26 -1.24 0.05 -6.20
N LEU A 27 -1.06 -0.95 -7.07
CA LEU A 27 -0.36 -0.78 -8.34
C LEU A 27 -1.32 -0.88 -9.52
N ASP A 28 -1.29 0.14 -10.35
CA ASP A 28 -1.96 0.17 -11.65
C ASP A 28 -1.25 -0.75 -12.65
N ALA A 29 -1.98 -1.74 -13.14
CA ALA A 29 -1.59 -2.58 -14.26
C ALA A 29 -2.73 -2.63 -15.30
N SER A 30 -3.41 -1.51 -15.50
CA SER A 30 -4.36 -1.32 -16.60
C SER A 30 -3.65 -1.21 -17.94
N GLY A 31 -4.40 -1.28 -19.05
CA GLY A 31 -3.84 -1.19 -20.39
C GLY A 31 -3.16 0.16 -20.71
N SER A 32 -3.57 1.25 -20.07
CA SER A 32 -2.99 2.59 -20.28
C SER A 32 -1.53 2.68 -19.85
N MET A 33 -1.08 1.77 -18.97
CA MET A 33 0.30 1.70 -18.47
C MET A 33 1.33 1.28 -19.53
N TRP A 34 0.89 0.83 -20.71
CA TRP A 34 1.76 0.67 -21.89
C TRP A 34 2.09 1.99 -22.60
N GLY A 35 1.36 3.07 -22.30
CA GLY A 35 1.69 4.41 -22.77
C GLY A 35 3.10 4.82 -22.35
N GLN A 36 3.73 5.70 -23.12
CA GLN A 36 5.11 6.09 -22.90
C GLN A 36 5.26 7.53 -22.38
N ILE A 37 6.27 7.73 -21.53
CA ILE A 37 6.75 9.04 -21.08
C ILE A 37 8.26 9.04 -21.29
N GLY A 38 8.77 9.98 -22.08
CA GLY A 38 10.22 10.08 -22.34
C GLY A 38 10.85 8.81 -22.94
N GLY A 39 10.09 8.02 -23.71
CA GLY A 39 10.56 6.79 -24.35
C GLY A 39 10.52 5.52 -23.48
N LYS A 40 10.13 5.62 -22.21
CA LYS A 40 9.87 4.47 -21.32
C LYS A 40 8.37 4.26 -21.16
N THR A 41 7.92 3.02 -21.00
CA THR A 41 6.52 2.74 -20.68
C THR A 41 6.19 3.17 -19.25
N LYS A 42 4.95 3.58 -18.98
CA LYS A 42 4.50 3.95 -17.64
C LYS A 42 4.65 2.77 -16.65
N VAL A 43 4.45 1.53 -17.09
CA VAL A 43 4.68 0.34 -16.26
C VAL A 43 6.16 0.16 -15.87
N GLU A 44 7.10 0.44 -16.77
CA GLU A 44 8.53 0.44 -16.42
C GLU A 44 8.84 1.52 -15.38
N ILE A 45 8.31 2.74 -15.58
CA ILE A 45 8.48 3.84 -14.63
C ILE A 45 7.87 3.48 -13.27
N ALA A 46 6.68 2.89 -13.24
CA ALA A 46 6.04 2.46 -12.00
C ALA A 46 6.87 1.40 -11.26
N ARG A 47 7.45 0.43 -11.96
CA ARG A 47 8.35 -0.58 -11.37
C ARG A 47 9.62 0.05 -10.79
N GLU A 48 10.21 1.02 -11.49
CA GLU A 48 11.35 1.80 -11.00
C GLU A 48 10.99 2.56 -9.72
N THR A 49 9.85 3.26 -9.70
CA THR A 49 9.34 3.98 -8.54
C THR A 49 9.12 3.06 -7.34
N VAL A 50 8.52 1.88 -7.55
CA VAL A 50 8.35 0.89 -6.48
C VAL A 50 9.70 0.43 -5.95
N ALA A 51 10.67 0.12 -6.82
CA ALA A 51 12.00 -0.28 -6.39
C ALA A 51 12.70 0.79 -5.53
N GLU A 52 12.51 2.07 -5.86
CA GLU A 52 13.02 3.22 -5.10
C GLU A 52 12.30 3.41 -3.76
N VAL A 53 10.98 3.27 -3.72
CA VAL A 53 10.21 3.33 -2.46
C VAL A 53 10.65 2.22 -1.50
N LEU A 54 10.80 1.00 -2.01
CA LEU A 54 11.35 -0.10 -1.22
C LEU A 54 12.81 0.17 -0.81
N GLY A 55 13.51 1.07 -1.54
CA GLY A 55 14.84 1.66 -1.26
C GLY A 55 15.10 1.89 0.20
N ASN A 56 14.17 2.63 0.77
CA ASN A 56 14.25 3.24 2.07
C ASN A 56 13.20 2.65 3.02
N TRP A 57 12.75 1.42 2.75
CA TRP A 57 11.68 0.80 3.53
C TRP A 57 12.15 0.51 4.96
N LYS A 58 11.30 0.89 5.92
CA LYS A 58 11.53 0.66 7.35
C LYS A 58 11.09 -0.75 7.71
N SER A 59 11.98 -1.54 8.32
CA SER A 59 11.72 -2.95 8.64
C SER A 59 10.55 -3.19 9.60
N GLU A 60 10.21 -2.17 10.40
CA GLU A 60 9.08 -2.21 11.33
C GLU A 60 7.71 -2.10 10.65
N ASN A 61 7.65 -1.58 9.41
CA ASN A 61 6.40 -1.41 8.68
C ASN A 61 6.03 -2.67 7.90
N ALA A 62 4.78 -3.11 8.05
CA ALA A 62 4.22 -4.16 7.21
C ALA A 62 3.84 -3.60 5.85
N LEU A 63 4.11 -4.34 4.77
CA LEU A 63 3.75 -3.97 3.40
C LEU A 63 3.00 -5.10 2.71
N GLY A 64 1.84 -4.77 2.14
CA GLY A 64 1.12 -5.61 1.19
C GLY A 64 1.14 -5.04 -0.22
N LEU A 65 0.61 -5.83 -1.17
CA LEU A 65 0.45 -5.43 -2.57
C LEU A 65 -0.96 -5.78 -3.04
N VAL A 66 -1.67 -4.77 -3.54
CA VAL A 66 -2.86 -4.90 -4.36
C VAL A 66 -2.51 -4.47 -5.78
N ALA A 67 -3.00 -5.19 -6.79
CA ALA A 67 -2.93 -4.76 -8.17
C ALA A 67 -4.30 -4.82 -8.83
N TYR A 68 -4.52 -3.93 -9.80
CA TYR A 68 -5.73 -3.97 -10.62
C TYR A 68 -5.42 -3.96 -12.13
N GLY A 69 -6.38 -4.45 -12.91
CA GLY A 69 -6.30 -4.48 -14.38
C GLY A 69 -5.29 -5.49 -14.94
N HIS A 70 -4.64 -6.31 -14.11
CA HIS A 70 -3.50 -7.11 -14.56
C HIS A 70 -3.85 -8.47 -15.22
N ARG A 71 -5.12 -8.90 -15.21
CA ARG A 71 -5.55 -10.24 -15.67
C ARG A 71 -6.58 -10.19 -16.79
N ARG A 72 -7.62 -9.35 -16.65
CA ARG A 72 -8.86 -9.40 -17.45
C ARG A 72 -9.10 -8.08 -18.19
N LYS A 73 -9.40 -8.16 -19.49
CA LYS A 73 -9.78 -6.99 -20.30
C LYS A 73 -11.24 -6.64 -20.05
N GLY A 74 -11.55 -5.33 -19.96
CA GLY A 74 -12.93 -4.85 -19.85
C GLY A 74 -13.62 -5.14 -18.51
N ASP A 75 -12.86 -5.52 -17.47
CA ASP A 75 -13.40 -5.98 -16.20
C ASP A 75 -13.02 -5.05 -15.04
N CYS A 76 -14.00 -4.30 -14.54
CA CYS A 76 -13.84 -3.39 -13.40
C CYS A 76 -13.77 -4.11 -12.04
N SER A 77 -13.98 -5.44 -12.01
CA SER A 77 -13.76 -6.26 -10.82
C SER A 77 -12.34 -6.85 -10.75
N ASP A 78 -11.47 -6.51 -11.71
CA ASP A 78 -10.11 -7.05 -11.75
C ASP A 78 -9.18 -6.38 -10.74
N ILE A 79 -9.38 -6.72 -9.48
CA ILE A 79 -8.60 -6.29 -8.31
C ILE A 79 -8.11 -7.55 -7.58
N GLU A 80 -6.88 -7.54 -7.09
CA GLU A 80 -6.30 -8.66 -6.34
C GLU A 80 -5.34 -8.19 -5.26
N THR A 81 -5.48 -8.75 -4.05
CA THR A 81 -4.39 -8.76 -3.08
C THR A 81 -3.40 -9.86 -3.46
N LEU A 82 -2.22 -9.46 -3.93
CA LEU A 82 -1.15 -10.36 -4.34
C LEU A 82 -0.23 -10.73 -3.18
N ILE A 83 -0.07 -9.79 -2.24
CA ILE A 83 0.76 -9.95 -1.05
C ILE A 83 -0.03 -9.38 0.13
N GLU A 84 -0.33 -10.21 1.12
CA GLU A 84 -0.93 -9.77 2.36
C GLU A 84 0.04 -8.89 3.16
N PRO A 85 -0.42 -7.87 3.92
CA PRO A 85 0.46 -7.01 4.70
C PRO A 85 1.31 -7.80 5.69
N GLY A 86 2.64 -7.71 5.54
CA GLY A 86 3.58 -8.39 6.41
C GLY A 86 5.01 -7.85 6.28
N PRO A 87 5.99 -8.48 6.95
CA PRO A 87 7.40 -8.12 6.80
C PRO A 87 7.84 -8.14 5.33
N LEU A 88 8.60 -7.14 4.91
CA LEU A 88 9.02 -7.02 3.52
C LEU A 88 10.16 -8.00 3.17
N ASP A 89 9.87 -8.99 2.34
CA ASP A 89 10.87 -9.61 1.46
C ASP A 89 10.92 -8.83 0.16
N ARG A 90 11.90 -7.93 0.03
CA ARG A 90 12.05 -7.07 -1.14
C ARG A 90 12.19 -7.86 -2.44
N ALA A 91 12.94 -8.96 -2.43
CA ALA A 91 13.24 -9.70 -3.65
C ALA A 91 11.97 -10.39 -4.17
N ALA A 92 11.23 -11.05 -3.27
CA ALA A 92 9.95 -11.66 -3.61
C ALA A 92 8.91 -10.61 -4.03
N PHE A 93 8.85 -9.47 -3.32
CA PHE A 93 7.93 -8.39 -3.64
C PHE A 93 8.17 -7.82 -5.06
N MET A 94 9.44 -7.53 -5.39
CA MET A 94 9.80 -7.05 -6.72
C MET A 94 9.58 -8.11 -7.80
N ALA A 95 9.77 -9.40 -7.51
CA ALA A 95 9.46 -10.47 -8.44
C ALA A 95 7.96 -10.49 -8.80
N THR A 96 7.07 -10.33 -7.80
CA THR A 96 5.63 -10.22 -8.02
C THR A 96 5.29 -8.99 -8.87
N VAL A 97 5.81 -7.81 -8.51
CA VAL A 97 5.60 -6.55 -9.25
C VAL A 97 6.05 -6.66 -10.72
N ASN A 98 7.22 -7.27 -10.96
CA ASN A 98 7.77 -7.46 -12.30
C ASN A 98 7.01 -8.50 -13.12
N GLY A 99 6.31 -9.44 -12.47
CA GLY A 99 5.47 -10.45 -13.11
C GLY A 99 4.13 -9.95 -13.62
N LEU A 100 3.69 -8.76 -13.20
CA LEU A 100 2.40 -8.20 -13.61
C LEU A 100 2.38 -7.78 -15.08
N ASN A 101 1.23 -8.00 -15.72
CA ASN A 101 1.00 -7.64 -17.10
C ASN A 101 -0.08 -6.56 -17.21
N ALA A 102 0.28 -5.41 -17.79
CA ALA A 102 -0.63 -4.30 -18.01
C ALA A 102 -1.69 -4.65 -19.07
N LYS A 103 -3.00 -4.73 -18.74
CA LYS A 103 -3.98 -5.30 -19.69
C LYS A 103 -5.41 -4.75 -19.63
N GLY A 104 -5.92 -4.49 -18.44
CA GLY A 104 -7.33 -4.35 -18.13
C GLY A 104 -7.82 -2.92 -18.01
N MET A 105 -8.96 -2.78 -17.34
CA MET A 105 -9.55 -1.49 -16.96
C MET A 105 -8.83 -0.91 -15.73
N THR A 106 -9.20 0.29 -15.34
CA THR A 106 -8.63 1.05 -14.22
C THR A 106 -9.68 1.26 -13.12
N PRO A 107 -10.02 0.23 -12.31
CA PRO A 107 -10.92 0.38 -11.16
C PRO A 107 -10.18 0.96 -9.95
N LEU A 108 -9.56 2.12 -10.11
CA LEU A 108 -8.65 2.75 -9.15
C LEU A 108 -9.32 2.97 -7.80
N SER A 109 -10.49 3.60 -7.80
CA SER A 109 -11.25 3.93 -6.61
C SER A 109 -11.67 2.68 -5.83
N ALA A 110 -12.10 1.63 -6.54
CA ALA A 110 -12.47 0.36 -5.92
C ALA A 110 -11.26 -0.38 -5.35
N ALA A 111 -10.11 -0.32 -6.04
CA ALA A 111 -8.87 -0.92 -5.56
C ALA A 111 -8.33 -0.22 -4.30
N VAL A 112 -8.43 1.11 -4.23
CA VAL A 112 -8.05 1.87 -3.03
C VAL A 112 -8.96 1.54 -1.84
N ARG A 113 -10.28 1.43 -2.05
CA ARG A 113 -11.20 0.95 -0.99
C ARG A 113 -10.87 -0.46 -0.54
N HIS A 114 -10.66 -1.39 -1.47
CA HIS A 114 -10.28 -2.78 -1.18
C HIS A 114 -8.99 -2.85 -0.34
N ALA A 115 -7.98 -2.05 -0.70
CA ALA A 115 -6.74 -1.94 0.04
C ALA A 115 -6.97 -1.39 1.46
N ALA A 116 -7.75 -0.31 1.60
CA ALA A 116 -8.08 0.26 2.89
C ALA A 116 -8.82 -0.76 3.78
N GLU A 117 -9.83 -1.44 3.25
CA GLU A 117 -10.60 -2.48 3.93
C GLU A 117 -9.71 -3.64 4.41
N THR A 118 -8.75 -4.07 3.60
CA THR A 118 -7.77 -5.10 3.97
C THR A 118 -6.95 -4.67 5.20
N LEU A 119 -6.60 -3.38 5.30
CA LEU A 119 -5.84 -2.83 6.42
C LEU A 119 -6.67 -2.60 7.70
N ARG A 120 -8.00 -2.56 7.61
CA ARG A 120 -8.91 -2.29 8.77
C ARG A 120 -8.86 -3.34 9.88
N SER A 121 -8.24 -4.48 9.64
CA SER A 121 -8.12 -5.58 10.61
C SER A 121 -7.16 -5.31 11.77
N SER A 122 -6.46 -4.18 11.77
CA SER A 122 -5.45 -3.83 12.78
C SER A 122 -5.71 -2.47 13.43
N GLU A 123 -5.35 -2.33 14.70
CA GLU A 123 -5.31 -1.02 15.39
C GLU A 123 -4.08 -0.17 15.03
N ARG A 124 -3.18 -0.68 14.19
CA ARG A 124 -2.05 0.08 13.66
C ARG A 124 -2.51 1.13 12.67
N LYS A 125 -1.77 2.24 12.59
CA LYS A 125 -1.97 3.22 11.53
C LYS A 125 -1.86 2.54 10.16
N ALA A 126 -2.85 2.80 9.32
CA ALA A 126 -2.99 2.24 7.99
C ALA A 126 -2.61 3.28 6.93
N THR A 127 -1.79 2.89 5.95
CA THR A 127 -1.41 3.77 4.83
C THR A 127 -1.65 3.04 3.51
N VAL A 128 -2.41 3.65 2.59
CA VAL A 128 -2.53 3.18 1.20
C VAL A 128 -1.64 4.04 0.31
N ILE A 129 -0.76 3.41 -0.46
CA ILE A 129 0.13 4.06 -1.42
C ILE A 129 -0.34 3.67 -2.81
N LEU A 130 -0.86 4.62 -3.59
CA LEU A 130 -1.32 4.38 -4.95
C LEU A 130 -0.25 4.78 -5.98
N VAL A 131 0.09 3.86 -6.89
CA VAL A 131 0.92 4.12 -8.06
C VAL A 131 0.08 3.89 -9.31
N SER A 132 -0.34 4.97 -9.96
CA SER A 132 -1.22 4.97 -11.12
C SER A 132 -0.92 6.14 -12.06
N ASP A 133 -1.35 6.04 -13.32
CA ASP A 133 -1.40 7.17 -14.25
C ASP A 133 -2.67 8.02 -14.13
N GLY A 134 -3.58 7.67 -13.20
CA GLY A 134 -4.66 8.51 -12.68
C GLY A 134 -5.98 8.47 -13.43
N GLU A 135 -6.09 7.71 -14.52
CA GLU A 135 -7.30 7.66 -15.35
C GLU A 135 -8.26 6.56 -14.90
N GLU A 136 -9.24 6.90 -14.07
CA GLU A 136 -10.34 6.01 -13.71
C GLU A 136 -11.22 5.70 -14.92
N THR A 137 -11.44 4.41 -15.21
CA THR A 137 -12.27 3.96 -16.35
C THR A 137 -13.50 3.15 -15.92
N CYS A 138 -13.76 3.05 -14.61
CA CYS A 138 -14.84 2.28 -14.02
C CYS A 138 -15.93 3.13 -13.34
N ASN A 139 -15.99 4.41 -13.68
CA ASN A 139 -17.07 5.35 -13.32
C ASN A 139 -17.23 5.61 -11.81
N LEU A 140 -16.14 5.55 -11.05
CA LEU A 140 -16.09 6.04 -9.68
C LEU A 140 -15.38 7.39 -9.63
N ASP A 141 -15.53 8.11 -8.51
CA ASP A 141 -14.84 9.38 -8.27
C ASP A 141 -13.69 9.15 -7.27
N PRO A 142 -12.42 9.19 -7.72
CA PRO A 142 -11.26 9.03 -6.84
C PRO A 142 -11.20 10.07 -5.72
N CYS A 143 -11.67 11.30 -5.96
CA CYS A 143 -11.69 12.35 -4.95
C CYS A 143 -12.73 12.05 -3.86
N ALA A 144 -13.90 11.53 -4.24
CA ALA A 144 -14.92 11.10 -3.29
C ALA A 144 -14.41 9.94 -2.41
N VAL A 145 -13.68 8.98 -2.99
CA VAL A 145 -13.05 7.89 -2.21
C VAL A 145 -11.95 8.41 -1.29
N GLY A 146 -11.13 9.36 -1.74
CA GLY A 146 -10.14 10.01 -0.89
C GLY A 146 -10.78 10.65 0.34
N ALA A 147 -11.84 11.43 0.14
CA ALA A 147 -12.57 12.08 1.24
C ALA A 147 -13.31 11.09 2.17
N GLU A 148 -13.69 9.91 1.67
CA GLU A 148 -14.29 8.83 2.48
C GLU A 148 -13.26 8.18 3.43
N LEU A 149 -11.99 8.15 3.05
CA LEU A 149 -10.92 7.39 3.73
C LEU A 149 -9.98 8.25 4.59
N GLU A 150 -10.13 9.58 4.58
CA GLU A 150 -9.45 10.53 5.50
C GLU A 150 -10.10 10.57 6.89
#